data_AF-A0A914P304-F1
#
_entry.id   AF-A0A914P304-F1
#
_cell.length_a   1.000
_cell.length_b   1.000
_cell.length_c   1.000
_cell.angle_alpha   90.00
_cell.angle_beta   90.00
_cell.angle_gamma   90.00
#
_symmetry.space_group_name_H-M   'P 1'
#
loop_
_entity.id
_entity.type
_entity.pdbx_description
1 polymer ?
#
loop_
_entity_poly.entity_id
_entity_poly.type
_entity_poly.pdbx_seq_one_letter_code
_entity_poly.pdbx_strand_id
1 'polypeptide(L)'
;MIPPPKEAFAGLNAQKLQFTHSDIVCNIHDCEINSLIFQQKTPNHRHLSWKFEYNRCISSHTLHLIPHSAICKNATEIITENGGLLCQRRLELEECICVSESGNVKVPETKSSILTIGDCESVLLPEKYRSKLRALYLYRIQSISIKSLPETLQKLEILHSTIRFETSNLLQSINEIKFSGTVVEEISPKAFENGFIKSLTFNQSVLVGTSETAFQNSIIQKLNIDSSEIISAGNLFTSVKNANIKNSKLKKSESIL
;
A
#
# COMPACT_ATOMS: atom_id res chain seq x y z
N MET A 1 -0.21 6.61 32.87
CA MET A 1 1.17 6.38 32.39
C MET A 1 1.07 6.34 30.87
N ILE A 2 1.71 7.26 30.14
CA ILE A 2 1.70 7.24 28.66
C ILE A 2 2.67 6.13 28.25
N PRO A 3 2.24 5.10 27.51
CA PRO A 3 3.13 4.02 27.11
C PRO A 3 4.29 4.57 26.28
N PRO A 4 5.50 3.99 26.38
CA PRO A 4 6.60 4.34 25.51
C PRO A 4 6.14 4.33 24.04
N PRO A 5 6.60 5.27 23.20
CA PRO A 5 6.15 5.36 21.82
C PRO A 5 6.26 4.03 21.07
N LYS A 6 7.33 3.26 21.30
CA LYS A 6 7.54 1.95 20.70
C LYS A 6 6.39 0.96 20.96
N GLU A 7 5.81 0.95 22.16
CA GLU A 7 4.68 0.08 22.51
C GLU A 7 3.38 0.57 21.86
N ALA A 8 3.18 1.88 21.81
CA ALA A 8 1.98 2.48 21.19
C ALA A 8 1.90 2.22 19.68
N PHE A 9 3.04 2.05 19.01
CA PHE A 9 3.12 1.80 17.57
C PHE A 9 3.44 0.35 17.20
N ALA A 10 3.64 -0.55 18.17
CA ALA A 10 3.89 -1.96 17.90
C ALA A 10 2.64 -2.65 17.34
N GLY A 11 2.80 -3.46 16.27
CA GLY A 11 1.67 -4.19 15.67
C GLY A 11 0.64 -3.26 15.02
N LEU A 12 1.08 -2.10 14.55
CA LEU A 12 0.27 -1.06 13.94
C LEU A 12 -0.68 -1.64 12.87
N ASN A 13 -1.98 -1.46 13.08
CA ASN A 13 -3.03 -2.02 12.22
C ASN A 13 -4.02 -0.96 11.71
N ALA A 14 -3.75 0.32 11.96
CA ALA A 14 -4.62 1.37 11.42
C ALA A 14 -4.59 1.33 9.88
N GLN A 15 -5.70 1.61 9.20
CA GLN A 15 -5.69 1.74 7.72
C GLN A 15 -5.28 3.13 7.26
N LYS A 16 -5.41 4.08 8.19
CA LYS A 16 -5.08 5.48 8.08
C LYS A 16 -4.66 5.95 9.47
N LEU A 17 -3.55 6.65 9.57
CA LEU A 17 -3.09 7.23 10.83
C LEU A 17 -2.57 8.64 10.57
N GLN A 18 -3.05 9.58 11.36
CA GLN A 18 -2.48 10.92 11.42
C GLN A 18 -2.03 11.14 12.84
N PHE A 19 -0.73 11.19 13.02
CA PHE A 19 -0.10 11.47 14.29
C PHE A 19 0.71 12.74 14.13
N THR A 20 0.06 13.87 14.42
CA THR A 20 0.58 15.18 14.08
C THR A 20 0.44 16.16 15.22
N HIS A 21 1.36 17.12 15.33
CA HIS A 21 1.34 18.16 16.36
C HIS A 21 1.34 17.59 17.80
N SER A 22 2.00 16.46 18.00
CA SER A 22 2.04 15.76 19.29
C SER A 22 3.36 16.01 20.04
N ASP A 23 3.27 16.16 21.36
CA ASP A 23 4.42 16.17 22.28
C ASP A 23 4.62 14.78 22.87
N ILE A 24 5.84 14.25 22.76
CA ILE A 24 6.13 12.85 23.01
C ILE A 24 7.32 12.73 23.94
N VAL A 25 7.14 12.00 25.03
CA VAL A 25 8.25 11.57 25.87
C VAL A 25 9.06 10.55 25.07
N CYS A 26 10.16 11.00 24.46
CA CYS A 26 10.97 10.16 23.58
C CYS A 26 12.27 9.72 24.23
N ASN A 27 12.72 8.51 23.89
CA ASN A 27 14.10 8.11 24.13
C ASN A 27 14.94 8.62 22.95
N ILE A 28 15.87 9.55 23.20
CA ILE A 28 16.68 10.18 22.15
C ILE A 28 17.56 9.18 21.39
N HIS A 29 17.81 8.00 21.97
CA HIS A 29 18.63 6.94 21.36
C HIS A 29 17.82 5.90 20.56
N ASP A 30 16.49 5.93 20.62
CA ASP A 30 15.64 4.98 19.87
C ASP A 30 15.45 5.43 18.42
N CYS A 31 16.46 5.17 17.60
CA CYS A 31 16.52 5.64 16.22
C CYS A 31 15.36 5.09 15.36
N GLU A 32 14.89 3.86 15.59
CA GLU A 32 13.83 3.24 14.80
C GLU A 32 12.50 3.97 14.97
N ILE A 33 12.07 4.23 16.21
CA ILE A 33 10.80 4.93 16.45
C ILE A 33 10.91 6.43 16.14
N ASN A 34 12.04 7.05 16.48
CA ASN A 34 12.24 8.48 16.25
C ASN A 34 12.31 8.80 14.74
N SER A 35 12.90 7.90 13.95
CA SER A 35 12.89 8.02 12.48
C SER A 35 11.51 7.80 11.88
N LEU A 36 10.56 7.17 12.58
CA LEU A 36 9.15 7.11 12.16
C LEU A 36 8.39 8.40 12.54
N ILE A 37 8.50 8.81 13.80
CA ILE A 37 7.67 9.89 14.40
C ILE A 37 8.13 11.29 14.00
N PHE A 38 9.43 11.51 13.94
CA PHE A 38 10.05 12.83 13.74
C PHE A 38 10.60 13.01 12.32
N GLN A 39 10.00 12.30 11.35
CA GLN A 39 10.28 12.49 9.93
C GLN A 39 10.09 13.95 9.55
N GLN A 40 11.07 14.49 8.85
CA GLN A 40 10.87 15.72 8.09
C GLN A 40 10.21 15.33 6.77
N LYS A 41 9.28 16.16 6.29
CA LYS A 41 8.51 16.01 5.05
C LYS A 41 9.27 15.23 3.97
N THR A 42 9.06 13.93 3.89
CA THR A 42 9.56 13.12 2.80
C THR A 42 8.59 13.33 1.62
N PRO A 43 9.07 13.81 0.46
CA PRO A 43 8.20 14.18 -0.67
C PRO A 43 7.27 13.06 -1.13
N ASN A 44 7.74 11.80 -1.01
CA ASN A 44 7.07 10.62 -1.53
C ASN A 44 5.86 10.16 -0.68
N HIS A 45 5.69 10.69 0.54
CA HIS A 45 4.65 10.22 1.47
C HIS A 45 3.36 11.03 1.43
N ARG A 46 3.28 12.09 0.61
CA ARG A 46 2.11 12.98 0.57
C ARG A 46 0.81 12.24 0.24
N HIS A 47 0.91 11.10 -0.42
CA HIS A 47 -0.22 10.27 -0.84
C HIS A 47 -0.45 9.04 0.04
N LEU A 48 0.45 8.74 0.99
CA LEU A 48 0.23 7.64 1.92
C LEU A 48 -0.88 8.02 2.90
N SER A 49 -1.63 7.01 3.34
CA SER A 49 -2.68 7.18 4.36
C SER A 49 -2.12 7.42 5.78
N TRP A 50 -0.80 7.53 5.91
CA TRP A 50 -0.06 7.66 7.17
C TRP A 50 0.70 8.97 7.19
N LYS A 51 0.49 9.78 8.23
CA LYS A 51 1.14 11.08 8.40
C LYS A 51 1.72 11.22 9.79
N PHE A 52 3.02 11.47 9.85
CA PHE A 52 3.76 11.79 11.07
C PHE A 52 4.39 13.16 10.89
N GLU A 53 3.70 14.22 11.32
CA GLU A 53 4.08 15.60 10.99
C GLU A 53 4.04 16.51 12.21
N TYR A 54 4.99 17.44 12.32
CA TYR A 54 5.00 18.45 13.39
C TYR A 54 5.03 17.88 14.83
N ASN A 55 5.53 16.66 15.00
CA ASN A 55 5.70 16.05 16.32
C ASN A 55 6.98 16.57 16.99
N ARG A 56 6.95 16.73 18.32
CA ARG A 56 8.07 17.21 19.13
C ARG A 56 8.43 16.20 20.20
N CYS A 57 9.73 16.08 20.50
CA CYS A 57 10.19 15.29 21.62
C CYS A 57 10.33 16.16 22.87
N ILE A 58 9.85 15.64 24.00
CA ILE A 58 10.05 16.21 25.33
C ILE A 58 10.79 15.23 26.23
N SER A 59 11.54 15.75 27.19
CA SER A 59 12.21 14.93 28.20
C SER A 59 11.20 14.39 29.23
N SER A 60 11.35 13.12 29.60
CA SER A 60 10.57 12.48 30.68
C SER A 60 10.79 13.16 32.04
N HIS A 61 11.97 13.76 32.25
CA HIS A 61 12.38 14.28 33.55
C HIS A 61 12.03 15.76 33.73
N THR A 62 12.20 16.55 32.68
CA THR A 62 12.07 18.02 32.76
C THR A 62 10.87 18.56 32.01
N LEU A 63 10.19 17.73 31.18
CA LEU A 63 9.16 18.15 30.24
C LEU A 63 9.60 19.26 29.27
N HIS A 64 10.92 19.52 29.18
CA HIS A 64 11.47 20.47 28.22
C HIS A 64 11.61 19.83 26.84
N LEU A 65 11.47 20.68 25.83
CA LEU A 65 11.66 20.31 24.43
C LEU A 65 13.10 19.89 24.19
N ILE A 66 13.26 18.71 23.58
CA ILE A 66 14.55 18.21 23.14
C ILE A 66 14.80 18.73 21.72
N PRO A 67 15.94 19.39 21.46
CA PRO A 67 16.29 19.84 20.11
C PRO A 67 16.30 18.67 19.12
N HIS A 68 15.74 18.87 17.92
CA HIS A 68 15.69 17.81 16.90
C HIS A 68 17.07 17.27 16.50
N SER A 69 18.14 18.05 16.67
CA SER A 69 19.52 17.63 16.40
C SER A 69 20.07 16.61 17.41
N ALA A 70 19.49 16.54 18.61
CA ALA A 70 19.90 15.60 19.65
C ALA A 70 19.16 14.25 19.57
N ILE A 71 18.15 14.16 18.70
CA ILE A 71 17.31 12.96 18.54
C ILE A 71 17.95 12.09 17.46
N CYS A 72 18.24 10.82 17.78
CA CYS A 72 18.67 9.87 16.75
C CYS A 72 17.54 9.63 15.75
N LYS A 73 17.84 9.75 14.45
CA LYS A 73 16.87 9.51 13.36
C LYS A 73 17.40 8.54 12.30
N ASN A 74 18.48 7.82 12.61
CA ASN A 74 19.08 6.87 11.68
C ASN A 74 18.15 5.65 11.57
N ALA A 75 17.42 5.56 10.47
CA ALA A 75 16.64 4.36 10.18
C ALA A 75 17.56 3.23 9.70
N THR A 76 17.12 2.00 9.91
CA THR A 76 17.89 0.82 9.50
C THR A 76 17.81 0.71 7.99
N GLU A 77 18.92 0.98 7.29
CA GLU A 77 19.05 0.72 5.87
C GLU A 77 19.25 -0.77 5.64
N ILE A 78 18.46 -1.33 4.74
CA ILE A 78 18.47 -2.74 4.36
C ILE A 78 18.69 -2.74 2.85
N ILE A 79 19.93 -3.00 2.44
CA ILE A 79 20.22 -3.27 1.05
C ILE A 79 19.85 -4.73 0.81
N THR A 80 18.88 -4.97 -0.08
CA THR A 80 18.61 -6.34 -0.52
C THR A 80 19.62 -6.67 -1.62
N GLU A 81 20.77 -7.23 -1.23
CA GLU A 81 21.93 -7.48 -2.10
C GLU A 81 21.62 -8.34 -3.35
N ASN A 82 20.44 -8.96 -3.44
CA ASN A 82 19.97 -9.73 -4.61
C ASN A 82 18.61 -9.29 -5.16
N GLY A 83 18.03 -8.21 -4.62
CA GLY A 83 16.65 -7.80 -4.90
C GLY A 83 16.52 -6.56 -5.78
N GLY A 84 17.60 -5.80 -5.99
CA GLY A 84 17.52 -4.52 -6.69
C GLY A 84 16.81 -3.42 -5.90
N LEU A 85 16.48 -3.67 -4.63
CA LEU A 85 15.80 -2.69 -3.77
C LEU A 85 16.75 -2.14 -2.72
N LEU A 86 16.77 -0.81 -2.63
CA LEU A 86 17.27 -0.08 -1.47
C LEU A 86 16.08 0.15 -0.53
N CYS A 87 16.09 -0.54 0.62
CA CYS A 87 15.02 -0.44 1.60
C CYS A 87 15.48 0.30 2.87
N GLN A 88 14.56 1.00 3.51
CA GLN A 88 14.75 1.63 4.80
C GLN A 88 13.61 1.23 5.74
N ARG A 89 13.95 0.62 6.87
CA ARG A 89 12.97 0.18 7.87
C ARG A 89 12.90 1.16 9.04
N ARG A 90 11.67 1.50 9.41
CA ARG A 90 11.29 2.40 10.49
C ARG A 90 10.17 1.73 11.30
N LEU A 91 10.56 0.85 12.23
CA LEU A 91 9.64 0.03 13.01
C LEU A 91 8.69 -0.81 12.12
N GLU A 92 7.41 -0.46 12.07
CA GLU A 92 6.34 -1.15 11.34
C GLU A 92 6.24 -0.75 9.86
N LEU A 93 7.02 0.25 9.43
CA LEU A 93 7.08 0.73 8.06
C LEU A 93 8.41 0.34 7.42
N GLU A 94 8.36 -0.29 6.25
CA GLU A 94 9.51 -0.52 5.39
C GLU A 94 9.28 0.15 4.04
N GLU A 95 10.28 0.91 3.59
CA GLU A 95 10.18 1.71 2.38
C GLU A 95 11.30 1.32 1.43
N CYS A 96 10.94 0.86 0.25
CA CYS A 96 11.89 0.39 -0.75
C CYS A 96 11.75 1.19 -2.05
N ILE A 97 12.89 1.45 -2.68
CA ILE A 97 12.96 1.97 -4.04
C ILE A 97 13.87 1.08 -4.88
N CYS A 98 13.61 0.99 -6.18
CA CYS A 98 14.52 0.28 -7.08
C CYS A 98 15.81 1.08 -7.28
N VAL A 99 16.93 0.36 -7.31
CA VAL A 99 18.24 0.92 -7.67
C VAL A 99 18.33 0.90 -9.19
N SER A 100 18.69 2.02 -9.81
CA SER A 100 18.92 2.13 -11.26
C SER A 100 19.78 0.96 -11.73
N GLU A 101 19.31 0.19 -12.72
CA GLU A 101 19.85 -1.08 -13.28
C GLU A 101 19.15 -2.36 -12.83
N SER A 102 18.36 -2.33 -11.75
CA SER A 102 17.56 -3.50 -11.38
C SER A 102 16.28 -3.59 -12.20
N GLY A 103 16.24 -4.55 -13.13
CA GLY A 103 15.07 -4.81 -14.00
C GLY A 103 13.86 -5.35 -13.22
N ASN A 104 13.52 -6.63 -13.40
CA ASN A 104 12.39 -7.26 -12.71
C ASN A 104 12.71 -7.53 -11.23
N VAL A 105 12.13 -6.73 -10.34
CA VAL A 105 12.31 -6.84 -8.90
C VAL A 105 11.20 -7.69 -8.27
N LYS A 106 11.55 -8.52 -7.29
CA LYS A 106 10.58 -9.26 -6.49
C LYS A 106 10.29 -8.51 -5.19
N VAL A 107 9.02 -8.47 -4.81
CA VAL A 107 8.64 -7.94 -3.49
C VAL A 107 9.36 -8.73 -2.39
N PRO A 108 10.11 -8.07 -1.49
CA PRO A 108 10.90 -8.76 -0.47
C PRO A 108 10.00 -9.27 0.64
N GLU A 109 10.41 -10.36 1.29
CA GLU A 109 9.80 -10.74 2.57
C GLU A 109 10.19 -9.71 3.63
N THR A 110 9.20 -9.17 4.34
CA THR A 110 9.41 -8.15 5.37
C THR A 110 8.79 -8.57 6.70
N LYS A 111 9.40 -8.09 7.78
CA LYS A 111 8.87 -8.21 9.15
C LYS A 111 7.92 -7.06 9.52
N SER A 112 7.88 -6.00 8.70
CA SER A 112 7.05 -4.82 8.90
C SER A 112 5.61 -5.10 8.46
N SER A 113 4.64 -4.49 9.15
CA SER A 113 3.23 -4.58 8.78
C SER A 113 2.85 -3.70 7.59
N ILE A 114 3.70 -2.73 7.24
CA ILE A 114 3.52 -1.81 6.12
C ILE A 114 4.75 -1.85 5.22
N LEU A 115 4.53 -2.02 3.92
CA LEU A 115 5.57 -1.95 2.90
C LEU A 115 5.17 -0.96 1.81
N THR A 116 6.11 -0.09 1.43
CA THR A 116 5.98 0.77 0.26
C THR A 116 7.10 0.42 -0.72
N ILE A 117 6.76 0.21 -2.00
CA ILE A 117 7.74 0.02 -3.07
C ILE A 117 7.45 1.01 -4.17
N GLY A 118 8.46 1.68 -4.70
CA GLY A 118 8.28 2.52 -5.86
C GLY A 118 9.53 2.77 -6.68
N ASP A 119 9.36 3.57 -7.73
CA ASP A 119 10.41 3.99 -8.65
C ASP A 119 11.09 2.81 -9.36
N CYS A 120 10.26 1.83 -9.76
CA CYS A 120 10.69 0.58 -10.35
C CYS A 120 10.23 0.45 -11.80
N GLU A 121 11.03 -0.23 -12.63
CA GLU A 121 10.59 -0.65 -13.95
C GLU A 121 9.53 -1.74 -13.82
N SER A 122 9.84 -2.82 -13.09
CA SER A 122 8.94 -3.95 -12.95
C SER A 122 9.00 -4.56 -11.56
N VAL A 123 7.83 -4.87 -11.00
CA VAL A 123 7.69 -5.52 -9.68
C VAL A 123 6.79 -6.76 -9.77
N LEU A 124 7.29 -7.87 -9.23
CA LEU A 124 6.59 -9.14 -9.14
C LEU A 124 6.26 -9.49 -7.68
N LEU A 125 4.98 -9.71 -7.41
CA LEU A 125 4.51 -10.42 -6.22
C LEU A 125 4.36 -11.91 -6.55
N PRO A 126 5.19 -12.80 -5.96
CA PRO A 126 5.21 -14.23 -6.33
C PRO A 126 3.99 -14.99 -5.78
N GLU A 127 3.73 -16.20 -6.31
CA GLU A 127 2.58 -17.06 -5.95
C GLU A 127 2.51 -17.43 -4.46
N LYS A 128 3.66 -17.50 -3.79
CA LYS A 128 3.77 -17.87 -2.37
C LYS A 128 4.40 -16.73 -1.58
N TYR A 129 3.69 -15.62 -1.49
CA TYR A 129 4.17 -14.48 -0.73
C TYR A 129 3.65 -14.53 0.71
N ARG A 130 4.45 -15.14 1.60
CA ARG A 130 4.12 -15.26 3.03
C ARG A 130 4.66 -14.07 3.79
N SER A 131 3.77 -13.15 4.15
CA SER A 131 4.13 -11.96 4.89
C SER A 131 3.06 -11.60 5.93
N LYS A 132 3.48 -10.89 6.97
CA LYS A 132 2.59 -10.26 7.97
C LYS A 132 2.08 -8.88 7.50
N LEU A 133 2.29 -8.56 6.22
CA LEU A 133 1.89 -7.29 5.64
C LEU A 133 0.38 -7.09 5.72
N ARG A 134 0.01 -5.98 6.34
CA ARG A 134 -1.37 -5.50 6.44
C ARG A 134 -1.65 -4.40 5.42
N ALA A 135 -0.64 -3.64 5.02
CA ALA A 135 -0.76 -2.62 3.99
C ALA A 135 0.41 -2.68 3.01
N LEU A 136 0.09 -2.67 1.71
CA LEU A 136 1.06 -2.62 0.63
C LEU A 136 0.76 -1.41 -0.26
N TYR A 137 1.77 -0.57 -0.46
CA TYR A 137 1.71 0.59 -1.33
C TYR A 137 2.71 0.42 -2.47
N LEU A 138 2.25 0.53 -3.71
CA LEU A 138 3.07 0.41 -4.91
C LEU A 138 2.92 1.70 -5.72
N TYR A 139 4.02 2.40 -6.03
CA TYR A 139 3.92 3.70 -6.69
C TYR A 139 4.98 3.94 -7.76
N ARG A 140 4.59 4.60 -8.86
CA ARG A 140 5.50 4.92 -9.98
C ARG A 140 6.23 3.69 -10.50
N ILE A 141 5.48 2.60 -10.73
CA ILE A 141 6.02 1.33 -11.23
C ILE A 141 5.48 1.10 -12.64
N GLN A 142 6.36 0.91 -13.63
CA GLN A 142 5.90 0.79 -15.01
C GLN A 142 5.08 -0.47 -15.25
N SER A 143 5.44 -1.59 -14.60
CA SER A 143 4.71 -2.86 -14.67
C SER A 143 4.67 -3.58 -13.31
N ILE A 144 3.47 -3.96 -12.86
CA ILE A 144 3.27 -4.74 -11.65
C ILE A 144 2.56 -6.05 -12.02
N SER A 145 3.16 -7.16 -11.63
CA SER A 145 2.59 -8.49 -11.74
C SER A 145 2.23 -9.03 -10.36
N ILE A 146 0.94 -9.29 -10.12
CA ILE A 146 0.46 -9.87 -8.87
C ILE A 146 0.00 -11.31 -9.09
N LYS A 147 0.77 -12.26 -8.54
CA LYS A 147 0.42 -13.68 -8.52
C LYS A 147 -0.17 -14.16 -7.19
N SER A 148 0.01 -13.41 -6.12
CA SER A 148 -0.59 -13.70 -4.82
C SER A 148 -0.53 -12.47 -3.93
N LEU A 149 -1.49 -12.35 -3.01
CA LEU A 149 -1.47 -11.35 -1.94
C LEU A 149 -1.34 -12.08 -0.60
N PRO A 150 -0.65 -11.49 0.40
CA PRO A 150 -0.65 -12.06 1.75
C PRO A 150 -2.07 -12.15 2.31
N GLU A 151 -2.40 -13.26 2.97
CA GLU A 151 -3.71 -13.46 3.61
C GLU A 151 -4.02 -12.41 4.69
N THR A 152 -2.99 -11.80 5.27
CA THR A 152 -3.12 -10.75 6.29
C THR A 152 -3.33 -9.36 5.70
N LEU A 153 -3.27 -9.21 4.37
CA LEU A 153 -3.34 -7.92 3.69
C LEU A 153 -4.73 -7.32 3.81
N GLN A 154 -4.81 -6.15 4.44
CA GLN A 154 -6.05 -5.39 4.60
C GLN A 154 -6.16 -4.24 3.62
N LYS A 155 -5.03 -3.76 3.09
CA LYS A 155 -4.98 -2.62 2.19
C LYS A 155 -3.97 -2.81 1.07
N LEU A 156 -4.41 -2.59 -0.15
CA LEU A 156 -3.59 -2.50 -1.35
C LEU A 156 -3.84 -1.15 -2.02
N GLU A 157 -2.81 -0.33 -2.15
CA GLU A 157 -2.91 0.96 -2.84
C GLU A 157 -1.83 1.05 -3.92
N ILE A 158 -2.26 1.29 -5.16
CA ILE A 158 -1.38 1.35 -6.34
C ILE A 158 -1.55 2.69 -7.02
N LEU A 159 -0.45 3.43 -7.16
CA LEU A 159 -0.44 4.81 -7.64
C LEU A 159 0.46 4.99 -8.86
N HIS A 160 -0.06 5.59 -9.93
CA HIS A 160 0.74 5.97 -11.09
C HIS A 160 1.54 4.80 -11.68
N SER A 161 0.87 3.64 -11.81
CA SER A 161 1.49 2.40 -12.23
C SER A 161 0.63 1.65 -13.24
N THR A 162 1.19 0.60 -13.84
CA THR A 162 0.43 -0.40 -14.60
C THR A 162 0.40 -1.70 -13.83
N ILE A 163 -0.74 -2.39 -13.77
CA ILE A 163 -0.89 -3.64 -13.02
C ILE A 163 -1.66 -4.71 -13.77
N ARG A 164 -1.20 -5.96 -13.60
CA ARG A 164 -1.91 -7.21 -13.94
C ARG A 164 -2.06 -8.09 -12.71
N PHE A 165 -3.24 -8.64 -12.55
CA PHE A 165 -3.51 -9.75 -11.63
C PHE A 165 -3.46 -11.05 -12.44
N GLU A 166 -2.43 -11.87 -12.25
CA GLU A 166 -2.11 -12.98 -13.16
C GLU A 166 -2.71 -14.34 -12.77
N THR A 167 -3.17 -14.49 -11.53
CA THR A 167 -3.56 -15.80 -10.98
C THR A 167 -4.95 -15.76 -10.37
N SER A 168 -5.55 -16.93 -10.20
CA SER A 168 -6.82 -17.11 -9.49
C SER A 168 -6.62 -17.15 -7.98
N ASN A 169 -7.68 -16.82 -7.24
CA ASN A 169 -7.77 -16.92 -5.78
C ASN A 169 -6.69 -16.11 -5.04
N LEU A 170 -6.51 -14.86 -5.45
CA LEU A 170 -5.50 -13.98 -4.84
C LEU A 170 -5.75 -13.73 -3.37
N LEU A 171 -7.03 -13.68 -2.95
CA LEU A 171 -7.37 -13.19 -1.63
C LEU A 171 -8.81 -13.53 -1.20
N GLN A 172 -8.96 -13.86 0.09
CA GLN A 172 -10.27 -14.16 0.72
C GLN A 172 -10.99 -12.92 1.26
N SER A 173 -10.30 -11.97 1.90
CA SER A 173 -10.94 -10.78 2.46
C SER A 173 -9.97 -9.61 2.58
N ILE A 174 -10.36 -8.43 2.07
CA ILE A 174 -9.55 -7.21 2.09
C ILE A 174 -10.45 -6.01 2.37
N ASN A 175 -9.92 -5.05 3.13
CA ASN A 175 -10.68 -3.87 3.50
C ASN A 175 -10.68 -2.81 2.40
N GLU A 176 -9.54 -2.61 1.74
CA GLU A 176 -9.41 -1.57 0.73
C GLU A 176 -8.48 -2.00 -0.40
N ILE A 177 -8.97 -1.90 -1.64
CA ILE A 177 -8.16 -1.89 -2.85
C ILE A 177 -8.38 -0.54 -3.52
N LYS A 178 -7.28 0.17 -3.81
CA LYS A 178 -7.34 1.49 -4.42
C LYS A 178 -6.33 1.64 -5.55
N PHE A 179 -6.84 2.09 -6.69
CA PHE A 179 -6.07 2.45 -7.88
C PHE A 179 -6.18 3.97 -8.09
N SER A 180 -5.04 4.66 -8.22
CA SER A 180 -5.00 6.11 -8.42
C SER A 180 -4.03 6.50 -9.53
N GLY A 181 -4.52 7.04 -10.64
CA GLY A 181 -3.65 7.30 -11.80
C GLY A 181 -3.09 6.02 -12.41
N THR A 182 -3.79 4.90 -12.27
CA THR A 182 -3.26 3.55 -12.54
C THR A 182 -3.97 2.92 -13.72
N VAL A 183 -3.24 2.15 -14.52
CA VAL A 183 -3.80 1.30 -15.57
C VAL A 183 -3.88 -0.13 -15.06
N VAL A 184 -5.09 -0.64 -14.86
CA VAL A 184 -5.35 -2.05 -14.55
C VAL A 184 -5.57 -2.76 -15.87
N GLU A 185 -4.53 -3.40 -16.38
CA GLU A 185 -4.56 -4.04 -17.71
C GLU A 185 -5.44 -5.28 -17.71
N GLU A 186 -5.31 -6.12 -16.69
CA GLU A 186 -6.03 -7.37 -16.60
C GLU A 186 -6.32 -7.77 -15.15
N ILE A 187 -7.56 -8.18 -14.93
CA ILE A 187 -7.97 -8.97 -13.77
C ILE A 187 -8.32 -10.38 -14.26
N SER A 188 -7.44 -11.35 -13.95
CA SER A 188 -7.55 -12.73 -14.39
C SER A 188 -8.85 -13.43 -13.95
N PRO A 189 -9.24 -14.53 -14.61
CA PRO A 189 -10.33 -15.39 -14.16
C PRO A 189 -10.16 -15.81 -12.70
N LYS A 190 -11.24 -15.72 -11.92
CA LYS A 190 -11.29 -16.12 -10.49
C LYS A 190 -10.28 -15.38 -9.59
N ALA A 191 -9.70 -14.25 -10.00
CA ALA A 191 -8.75 -13.48 -9.20
C ALA A 191 -9.25 -13.20 -7.77
N PHE A 192 -10.54 -12.89 -7.63
CA PHE A 192 -11.20 -12.60 -6.35
C PHE A 192 -12.37 -13.54 -6.08
N GLU A 193 -12.33 -14.78 -6.60
CA GLU A 193 -13.39 -15.77 -6.40
C GLU A 193 -13.66 -16.02 -4.90
N ASN A 194 -14.92 -16.03 -4.50
CA ASN A 194 -15.38 -16.16 -3.11
C ASN A 194 -14.81 -15.08 -2.15
N GLY A 195 -14.25 -13.99 -2.68
CA GLY A 195 -13.62 -12.94 -1.89
C GLY A 195 -14.60 -11.92 -1.30
N PHE A 196 -14.20 -11.25 -0.22
CA PHE A 196 -14.88 -10.08 0.34
C PHE A 196 -14.02 -8.83 0.21
N ILE A 197 -14.48 -7.83 -0.53
CA ILE A 197 -13.81 -6.54 -0.68
C ILE A 197 -14.70 -5.46 -0.06
N LYS A 198 -14.27 -4.85 1.04
CA LYS A 198 -15.08 -3.80 1.69
C LYS A 198 -15.14 -2.50 0.86
N SER A 199 -14.04 -2.11 0.24
CA SER A 199 -13.96 -0.91 -0.61
C SER A 199 -13.04 -1.16 -1.79
N LEU A 200 -13.56 -0.95 -3.00
CA LEU A 200 -12.79 -0.95 -4.25
C LEU A 200 -12.91 0.44 -4.88
N THR A 201 -11.77 1.08 -5.14
CA THR A 201 -11.73 2.45 -5.66
C THR A 201 -10.86 2.55 -6.91
N PHE A 202 -11.44 3.14 -7.96
CA PHE A 202 -10.73 3.61 -9.15
C PHE A 202 -10.80 5.14 -9.17
N ASN A 203 -9.65 5.80 -9.13
CA ASN A 203 -9.56 7.25 -9.22
C ASN A 203 -8.58 7.62 -10.34
N GLN A 204 -9.01 8.42 -11.32
CA GLN A 204 -8.16 8.81 -12.45
C GLN A 204 -7.47 7.59 -13.11
N SER A 205 -8.17 6.46 -13.16
CA SER A 205 -7.60 5.16 -13.53
C SER A 205 -8.30 4.59 -14.75
N VAL A 206 -7.64 3.63 -15.41
CA VAL A 206 -8.19 2.91 -16.55
C VAL A 206 -8.25 1.42 -16.20
N LEU A 207 -9.43 0.81 -16.27
CA LEU A 207 -9.61 -0.64 -16.22
C LEU A 207 -9.79 -1.16 -17.63
N VAL A 208 -8.76 -1.82 -18.16
CA VAL A 208 -8.75 -2.31 -19.55
C VAL A 208 -9.52 -3.62 -19.67
N GLY A 209 -9.12 -4.64 -18.90
CA GLY A 209 -9.67 -5.99 -18.99
C GLY A 209 -10.05 -6.57 -17.63
N THR A 210 -11.25 -7.13 -17.52
CA THR A 210 -11.66 -7.96 -16.38
C THR A 210 -12.33 -9.22 -16.91
N SER A 211 -11.87 -10.39 -16.49
CA SER A 211 -12.53 -11.65 -16.83
C SER A 211 -13.98 -11.67 -16.31
N GLU A 212 -14.88 -12.32 -17.05
CA GLU A 212 -16.29 -12.53 -16.63
C GLU A 212 -16.44 -13.37 -15.36
N THR A 213 -15.38 -14.04 -14.92
CA THR A 213 -15.37 -14.85 -13.69
C THR A 213 -14.43 -14.29 -12.62
N ALA A 214 -13.83 -13.11 -12.84
CA ALA A 214 -12.86 -12.51 -11.93
C ALA A 214 -13.40 -12.37 -10.49
N PHE A 215 -14.67 -11.97 -10.36
CA PHE A 215 -15.36 -11.71 -9.10
C PHE A 215 -16.43 -12.74 -8.77
N GLN A 216 -16.32 -13.98 -9.28
CA GLN A 216 -17.33 -15.03 -9.10
C GLN A 216 -17.58 -15.30 -7.61
N ASN A 217 -18.85 -15.30 -7.18
CA ASN A 217 -19.27 -15.49 -5.79
C ASN A 217 -18.64 -14.51 -4.77
N SER A 218 -18.08 -13.39 -5.24
CA SER A 218 -17.47 -12.40 -4.37
C SER A 218 -18.47 -11.30 -3.98
N ILE A 219 -18.13 -10.55 -2.93
CA ILE A 219 -18.92 -9.40 -2.48
C ILE A 219 -18.01 -8.17 -2.40
N ILE A 220 -18.35 -7.15 -3.16
CA ILE A 220 -17.76 -5.82 -3.08
C ILE A 220 -18.76 -4.91 -2.36
N GLN A 221 -18.48 -4.52 -1.12
CA GLN A 221 -19.44 -3.76 -0.33
C GLN A 221 -19.62 -2.32 -0.86
N LYS A 222 -18.53 -1.69 -1.31
CA LYS A 222 -18.52 -0.34 -1.88
C LYS A 222 -17.58 -0.28 -3.08
N LEU A 223 -18.10 0.21 -4.21
CA LEU A 223 -17.34 0.54 -5.40
C LEU A 223 -17.38 2.05 -5.62
N ASN A 224 -16.22 2.68 -5.70
CA ASN A 224 -16.09 4.08 -6.09
C ASN A 224 -15.32 4.17 -7.40
N ILE A 225 -15.88 4.87 -8.39
CA ILE A 225 -15.23 5.14 -9.66
C ILE A 225 -15.31 6.65 -9.90
N ASP A 226 -14.17 7.33 -9.86
CA ASP A 226 -14.08 8.77 -10.07
C ASP A 226 -13.10 9.08 -11.18
N SER A 227 -13.53 9.91 -12.13
CA SER A 227 -12.68 10.44 -13.20
C SER A 227 -11.92 9.34 -13.96
N SER A 228 -12.54 8.17 -14.11
CA SER A 228 -11.91 6.93 -14.58
C SER A 228 -12.58 6.38 -15.84
N GLU A 229 -11.91 5.47 -16.53
CA GLU A 229 -12.43 4.76 -17.68
C GLU A 229 -12.47 3.24 -17.42
N ILE A 230 -13.64 2.64 -17.56
CA ILE A 230 -13.83 1.19 -17.45
C ILE A 230 -14.17 0.66 -18.84
N ILE A 231 -13.22 -0.05 -19.45
CA ILE A 231 -13.33 -0.59 -20.82
C ILE A 231 -14.06 -1.94 -20.78
N SER A 232 -13.56 -2.88 -19.97
CA SER A 232 -14.21 -4.18 -19.74
C SER A 232 -14.31 -4.47 -18.25
N ALA A 233 -15.55 -4.51 -17.76
CA ALA A 233 -15.85 -4.69 -16.34
C ALA A 233 -16.04 -6.16 -15.94
N GLY A 234 -16.16 -7.09 -16.89
CA GLY A 234 -16.52 -8.49 -16.59
C GLY A 234 -17.75 -8.58 -15.67
N ASN A 235 -17.63 -9.35 -14.59
CA ASN A 235 -18.66 -9.47 -13.55
C ASN A 235 -18.46 -8.52 -12.35
N LEU A 236 -17.66 -7.45 -12.50
CA LEU A 236 -17.42 -6.46 -11.43
C LEU A 236 -18.73 -5.90 -10.86
N PHE A 237 -19.60 -5.36 -11.72
CA PHE A 237 -20.82 -4.67 -11.27
C PHE A 237 -21.86 -5.59 -10.65
N THR A 238 -21.87 -6.88 -11.02
CA THR A 238 -22.78 -7.87 -10.42
C THR A 238 -22.37 -8.27 -9.00
N SER A 239 -21.11 -8.05 -8.65
CA SER A 239 -20.58 -8.38 -7.32
C SER A 239 -20.65 -7.20 -6.33
N VAL A 240 -21.20 -6.04 -6.74
CA VAL A 240 -21.18 -4.80 -5.96
C VAL A 240 -22.51 -4.55 -5.23
N LYS A 241 -22.44 -4.21 -3.94
CA LYS A 241 -23.61 -3.79 -3.14
C LYS A 241 -23.95 -2.31 -3.27
N ASN A 242 -22.94 -1.44 -3.29
CA ASN A 242 -23.13 0.01 -3.42
C ASN A 242 -22.10 0.57 -4.40
N ALA A 243 -22.57 1.19 -5.47
CA ALA A 243 -21.71 1.83 -6.47
C ALA A 243 -21.90 3.35 -6.46
N ASN A 244 -20.79 4.08 -6.51
CA ASN A 244 -20.76 5.52 -6.68
C ASN A 244 -19.82 5.85 -7.84
N ILE A 245 -20.38 6.32 -8.96
CA ILE A 245 -19.66 6.57 -10.20
C ILE A 245 -19.82 8.03 -10.58
N LYS A 246 -18.70 8.74 -10.74
CA LYS A 246 -18.67 10.18 -11.04
C LYS A 246 -17.64 10.47 -12.11
N ASN A 247 -17.95 11.40 -13.02
CA ASN A 247 -17.02 11.90 -14.04
C ASN A 247 -16.31 10.82 -14.86
N SER A 248 -16.96 9.66 -15.05
CA SER A 248 -16.30 8.45 -15.55
C SER A 248 -16.95 7.93 -16.82
N LYS A 249 -16.19 7.17 -17.61
CA LYS A 249 -16.65 6.52 -18.84
C LYS A 249 -16.77 5.02 -18.61
N LEU A 250 -17.92 4.45 -18.93
CA LEU A 250 -18.14 3.01 -18.92
C LEU A 250 -18.39 2.57 -20.36
N LYS A 251 -17.55 1.69 -20.89
CA LYS A 251 -17.78 1.08 -22.20
C LYS A 251 -18.45 -0.27 -21.99
N LYS A 252 -19.36 -0.61 -22.91
CA LYS A 252 -19.86 -1.97 -23.02
C LYS A 252 -18.71 -2.80 -23.61
N SER A 253 -18.45 -3.98 -23.04
CA SER A 253 -17.52 -4.93 -23.65
C SER A 253 -18.04 -5.24 -25.06
N GLU A 254 -17.44 -4.63 -26.07
CA GLU A 254 -17.56 -5.12 -27.43
C GLU A 254 -16.78 -6.43 -27.43
N SER A 255 -17.49 -7.54 -27.55
CA SER A 255 -16.90 -8.85 -27.77
C SER A 255 -15.93 -8.72 -28.95
N ILE A 256 -14.64 -8.68 -28.64
CA ILE A 256 -13.58 -8.81 -29.64
C ILE A 256 -13.68 -10.28 -30.06
N LEU A 257 -14.39 -10.48 -31.17
CA LEU A 257 -14.49 -11.75 -31.91
C LEU A 257 -13.12 -12.21 -32.37
#